data_AF-A0A6M4GVK0-F1
#
_entry.id   AF-A0A6M4GVK0-F1
#
_cell.length_a   1.000
_cell.length_b   1.000
_cell.length_c   1.000
_cell.angle_alpha   90.00
_cell.angle_beta   90.00
_cell.angle_gamma   90.00
#
_symmetry.space_group_name_H-M   'P 1'
#
loop_
_entity.id
_entity.type
_entity.pdbx_description
1 polymer ?
#
loop_
_entity_poly.entity_id
_entity_poly.type
_entity_poly.pdbx_seq_one_letter_code
_entity_poly.pdbx_strand_id
1 'polypeptide(L)'
;MTLVPKTYAEIDGFVTMLVAACEDAAMNETLEMLLSAPDDRRKAVIRELLERFRTSGVPQSLHDAFVCLLDDAVAGKAYEVIFQCKRGERGAI
;
A
#
# COMPACT_ATOMS: atom_id res chain seq x y z
N MET A 1 -13.78 -11.59 -25.17
CA MET A 1 -12.48 -10.95 -25.44
C MET A 1 -12.66 -9.46 -25.39
N THR A 2 -12.20 -8.82 -24.31
CA THR A 2 -11.96 -7.37 -24.25
C THR A 2 -10.70 -7.18 -23.44
N LEU A 3 -9.60 -6.90 -24.15
CA LEU A 3 -8.32 -6.48 -23.58
C LEU A 3 -8.47 -5.01 -23.21
N VAL A 4 -9.01 -4.74 -22.03
CA VAL A 4 -8.88 -3.42 -21.42
C VAL A 4 -7.46 -3.36 -20.86
N PRO A 5 -6.65 -2.34 -21.19
CA PRO A 5 -5.34 -2.21 -20.58
C PRO A 5 -5.55 -2.07 -19.07
N LYS A 6 -4.89 -2.93 -18.28
CA LYS A 6 -4.87 -2.87 -16.81
C LYS A 6 -4.29 -1.52 -16.39
N THR A 7 -5.14 -0.51 -16.33
CA THR A 7 -4.79 0.85 -15.99
C THR A 7 -5.23 1.07 -14.56
N TYR A 8 -4.47 1.91 -13.86
CA TYR A 8 -4.53 2.24 -12.42
C TYR A 8 -5.92 2.48 -11.81
N ALA A 9 -6.97 2.62 -12.63
CA ALA A 9 -8.37 2.83 -12.24
C ALA A 9 -9.03 1.64 -11.52
N GLU A 10 -8.55 0.39 -11.70
CA GLU A 10 -9.05 -0.74 -10.89
C GLU A 10 -8.39 -0.84 -9.50
N ILE A 11 -7.37 0.00 -9.24
CA ILE A 11 -6.67 0.04 -7.95
C ILE A 11 -7.15 1.20 -7.07
N ASP A 12 -8.43 1.58 -7.18
CA ASP A 12 -9.07 2.53 -6.28
C ASP A 12 -8.86 2.14 -4.81
N GLY A 13 -8.85 0.84 -4.50
CA GLY A 13 -8.56 0.34 -3.15
C GLY A 13 -7.16 0.68 -2.64
N PHE A 14 -6.13 0.67 -3.51
CA PHE A 14 -4.76 1.00 -3.12
C PHE A 14 -4.59 2.50 -2.94
N VAL A 15 -5.10 3.31 -3.88
CA VAL A 15 -5.05 4.77 -3.74
C VAL A 15 -5.83 5.20 -2.50
N THR A 16 -7.02 4.63 -2.28
CA THR A 16 -7.82 4.87 -1.06
C THR A 16 -7.06 4.45 0.20
N MET A 17 -6.37 3.31 0.19
CA MET A 17 -5.54 2.88 1.32
C MET A 17 -4.41 3.89 1.61
N LEU A 18 -3.74 4.41 0.57
CA LEU A 18 -2.68 5.40 0.74
C LEU A 18 -3.24 6.74 1.25
N VAL A 19 -4.39 7.19 0.74
CA VAL A 19 -5.06 8.42 1.22
C VAL A 19 -5.48 8.26 2.68
N ALA A 20 -6.13 7.15 3.04
CA ALA A 20 -6.52 6.87 4.41
C ALA A 20 -5.31 6.79 5.35
N ALA A 21 -4.20 6.22 4.87
CA ALA A 21 -2.94 6.19 5.60
C ALA A 21 -2.26 7.57 5.73
N CYS A 22 -2.67 8.57 4.95
CA CYS A 22 -2.22 9.94 5.18
C CYS A 22 -3.05 10.64 6.26
N GLU A 23 -4.32 10.26 6.44
CA GLU A 23 -5.22 10.83 7.45
C GLU A 23 -5.12 10.14 8.83
N ASP A 24 -4.67 8.89 8.86
CA ASP A 24 -4.46 8.12 10.10
C ASP A 24 -2.96 7.91 10.38
N ALA A 25 -2.47 8.52 11.45
CA ALA A 25 -1.06 8.48 11.82
C ALA A 25 -0.54 7.07 12.16
N ALA A 26 -1.36 6.22 12.78
CA ALA A 26 -0.96 4.86 13.13
C ALA A 26 -0.86 3.98 11.88
N MET A 27 -1.77 4.17 10.93
CA MET A 27 -1.73 3.53 9.63
C MET A 27 -0.55 4.03 8.79
N ASN A 28 -0.26 5.34 8.83
CA ASN A 28 0.91 5.95 8.20
C ASN A 28 2.20 5.28 8.66
N GLU A 29 2.43 5.23 9.97
CA GLU A 29 3.64 4.67 10.58
C GLU A 29 3.80 3.18 10.25
N THR A 30 2.69 2.43 10.26
CA THR A 30 2.68 1.01 9.91
C THR A 30 3.09 0.81 8.45
N LEU A 31 2.52 1.58 7.53
CA LEU A 31 2.85 1.50 6.11
C LEU A 31 4.27 2.01 5.82
N GLU A 32 4.72 3.08 6.47
CA GLU A 32 6.09 3.59 6.35
C GLU A 32 7.11 2.53 6.79
N MET A 33 6.87 1.86 7.93
CA MET A 33 7.72 0.78 8.42
C MET A 33 7.76 -0.42 7.47
N LEU A 34 6.61 -0.80 6.90
CA LEU A 34 6.53 -1.89 5.93
C LEU A 34 7.26 -1.55 4.62
N LEU A 35 7.05 -0.33 4.12
CA LEU A 35 7.55 0.12 2.82
C LEU A 35 9.03 0.50 2.84
N SER A 36 9.57 0.93 3.99
CA SER A 36 11.00 1.19 4.19
C SER A 36 11.84 -0.07 4.39
N ALA A 37 11.22 -1.24 4.57
CA ALA A 37 11.95 -2.49 4.68
C ALA A 37 12.63 -2.86 3.34
N PRO A 38 13.79 -3.56 3.37
CA PRO A 38 14.41 -4.10 2.16
C PRO A 38 13.43 -4.96 1.37
N ASP A 39 13.54 -4.93 0.03
CA ASP A 39 12.55 -5.54 -0.87
C ASP A 39 12.22 -7.00 -0.53
N ASP A 40 13.23 -7.84 -0.27
CA ASP A 40 13.02 -9.25 0.09
C ASP A 40 12.24 -9.41 1.39
N ARG A 41 12.53 -8.56 2.38
CA ARG A 41 11.85 -8.57 3.68
C ARG A 41 10.42 -8.05 3.54
N ARG A 42 10.22 -6.96 2.81
CA ARG A 42 8.88 -6.41 2.51
C ARG A 42 8.01 -7.46 1.83
N LYS A 43 8.53 -8.10 0.77
CA LYS A 43 7.82 -9.15 0.02
C LYS A 43 7.46 -10.35 0.91
N ALA A 44 8.36 -10.77 1.80
CA ALA A 44 8.08 -11.86 2.74
C ALA A 44 6.90 -11.51 3.66
N VAL A 45 6.93 -10.32 4.29
CA VAL A 45 5.87 -9.85 5.19
C VAL A 45 4.53 -9.71 4.45
N ILE A 46 4.54 -9.15 3.23
CA ILE A 46 3.32 -9.00 2.42
C ILE A 46 2.73 -10.37 2.08
N ARG A 47 3.55 -11.35 1.69
CA ARG A 47 3.07 -12.71 1.38
C ARG A 47 2.43 -13.36 2.59
N GLU A 48 3.05 -13.27 3.76
CA GLU A 48 2.47 -13.78 5.01
C GLU A 48 1.13 -13.09 5.32
N LEU A 49 1.05 -11.77 5.10
CA LEU A 49 -0.17 -11.01 5.31
C LEU A 49 -1.28 -11.42 4.34
N LEU A 50 -0.97 -11.61 3.06
CA LEU A 50 -1.91 -12.08 2.05
C LEU A 50 -2.44 -13.49 2.36
N GLU A 51 -1.61 -14.39 2.86
CA GLU A 51 -2.09 -15.71 3.31
C GLU A 51 -3.04 -15.60 4.51
N ARG A 52 -2.78 -14.68 5.45
CA ARG A 52 -3.70 -14.39 6.56
C ARG A 52 -5.02 -13.76 6.07
N PHE A 53 -4.98 -12.99 5.00
CA PHE A 53 -6.19 -12.38 4.44
C PHE A 53 -7.17 -13.43 3.91
N ARG A 54 -6.68 -14.54 3.37
CA ARG A 54 -7.50 -15.65 2.88
C ARG A 54 -8.37 -16.28 3.97
N THR A 55 -7.91 -16.28 5.21
CA THR A 55 -8.65 -16.86 6.36
C THR A 55 -9.49 -15.82 7.12
N SER A 56 -9.25 -14.53 6.88
CA SER A 56 -9.82 -13.43 7.67
C SER A 56 -10.98 -12.70 6.99
N GLY A 57 -11.33 -13.06 5.75
CA GLY A 57 -12.50 -12.50 5.04
C GLY A 57 -12.38 -11.01 4.72
N VAL A 58 -11.16 -10.51 4.53
CA VAL A 58 -10.88 -9.10 4.23
C VAL A 58 -11.40 -8.71 2.85
N PRO A 59 -11.78 -7.44 2.63
CA PRO A 59 -12.25 -6.98 1.33
C PRO A 59 -11.23 -7.25 0.22
N GLN A 60 -11.71 -7.71 -0.94
CA GLN A 60 -10.86 -8.02 -2.09
C GLN A 60 -10.01 -6.82 -2.51
N SER A 61 -10.55 -5.60 -2.42
CA SER A 61 -9.84 -4.37 -2.72
C SER A 61 -8.61 -4.13 -1.83
N LEU A 62 -8.69 -4.53 -0.55
CA LEU A 62 -7.55 -4.44 0.37
C LEU A 62 -6.52 -5.52 0.05
N HIS A 63 -6.97 -6.74 -0.26
CA HIS A 63 -6.07 -7.80 -0.72
C HIS A 63 -5.28 -7.35 -1.95
N ASP A 64 -5.97 -6.83 -2.96
CA ASP A 64 -5.35 -6.42 -4.23
C ASP A 64 -4.40 -5.23 -4.04
N ALA A 65 -4.72 -4.31 -3.13
CA ALA A 65 -3.81 -3.23 -2.71
C ALA A 65 -2.49 -3.76 -2.15
N PHE A 66 -2.52 -4.80 -1.30
CA PHE A 66 -1.31 -5.42 -0.78
C PHE A 66 -0.57 -6.26 -1.83
N VAL A 67 -1.27 -6.87 -2.79
CA VAL A 67 -0.63 -7.54 -3.93
C VAL A 67 0.20 -6.55 -4.76
N CYS A 68 -0.29 -5.32 -4.97
CA CYS A 68 0.46 -4.28 -5.68
C CYS A 68 1.80 -3.92 -5.02
N LEU A 69 1.92 -4.05 -3.69
CA LEU A 69 3.15 -3.78 -2.95
C LEU A 69 4.25 -4.84 -3.11
N LEU A 70 3.95 -5.95 -3.80
CA LEU A 70 4.96 -6.94 -4.20
C LEU A 70 5.83 -6.45 -5.36
N ASP A 71 5.37 -5.46 -6.12
CA ASP A 71 6.14 -4.79 -7.17
C ASP A 71 7.02 -3.69 -6.55
N ASP A 72 8.32 -3.74 -6.82
CA ASP A 72 9.30 -2.84 -6.19
C ASP A 72 9.12 -1.38 -6.64
N ALA A 73 8.72 -1.16 -7.91
CA ALA A 73 8.49 0.18 -8.42
C ALA A 73 7.22 0.78 -7.80
N VAL A 74 6.17 -0.03 -7.63
CA VAL A 74 4.95 0.41 -6.95
C VAL A 74 5.21 0.70 -5.47
N ALA A 75 5.93 -0.18 -4.78
CA ALA A 75 6.27 0.00 -3.37
C ALA A 75 7.13 1.26 -3.14
N GLY A 76 8.11 1.52 -4.02
CA GLY A 76 8.91 2.73 -3.95
C GLY A 76 8.06 4.01 -4.10
N LYS A 77 7.11 4.01 -5.04
CA LYS A 77 6.18 5.14 -5.21
C LYS A 77 5.24 5.30 -4.04
N ALA A 78 4.73 4.20 -3.48
CA ALA A 78 3.91 4.23 -2.28
C ALA A 78 4.67 4.80 -1.08
N TYR A 79 5.95 4.43 -0.91
CA TYR A 79 6.80 4.96 0.14
C TYR A 79 6.99 6.48 -0.01
N GLU A 80 7.26 6.96 -1.22
CA GLU A 80 7.37 8.40 -1.50
C GLU A 80 6.09 9.16 -1.08
N VAL A 81 4.92 8.63 -1.41
CA VAL A 81 3.62 9.24 -1.07
C VAL A 81 3.41 9.28 0.44
N ILE A 82 3.56 8.14 1.12
CA ILE A 82 3.36 8.02 2.58
C ILE A 82 4.32 8.95 3.34
N PHE A 83 5.60 8.98 2.93
CA PHE A 83 6.60 9.85 3.53
C PHE A 83 6.31 11.34 3.29
N GLN A 84 5.80 11.70 2.11
CA GLN A 84 5.44 13.09 1.80
C GLN A 84 4.22 13.56 2.58
N CYS A 85 3.21 12.72 2.80
CA CYS A 85 2.03 13.07 3.62
C CYS A 85 2.45 13.52 5.03
N LYS A 86 3.28 12.71 5.70
CA LYS A 86 3.83 13.02 7.02
C LYS A 86 4.63 14.33 7.06
N ARG A 87 5.31 14.68 5.97
CA ARG A 87 6.10 15.92 5.86
C ARG A 87 5.25 17.14 5.53
N GLY A 88 4.17 16.97 4.77
CA GLY A 88 3.19 18.02 4.45
C GLY A 88 2.42 18.48 5.69
N GLU A 89 2.01 17.54 6.55
CA GLU A 89 1.35 17.87 7.83
C GLU A 89 2.28 18.57 8.83
N ARG A 90 3.57 18.20 8.83
CA ARG A 90 4.60 18.82 9.70
C ARG A 90 5.09 20.18 9.20
N GLY A 91 4.69 20.59 7.99
CA GLY A 91 5.08 21.86 7.35
C GLY A 91 4.07 23.00 7.50
N ALA A 92 2.93 22.77 8.16
CA ALA A 92 1.95 23.81 8.48
C ALA A 92 2.26 24.44 9.85
N ILE A 93 3.34 25.22 9.92
CA ILE A 93 3.66 26.15 11.01
C ILE A 93 4.24 27.43 10.44
#